data_AF-A0A9Q3QW96-F1
#
_entry.id   AF-A0A9Q3QW96-F1
#
_cell.length_a   1.000
_cell.length_b   1.000
_cell.length_c   1.000
_cell.angle_alpha   90.00
_cell.angle_beta   90.00
_cell.angle_gamma   90.00
#
_symmetry.space_group_name_H-M   'P 1'
#
loop_
_entity.id
_entity.type
_entity.pdbx_description
1 polymer ?
#
loop_
_entity_poly.entity_id
_entity_poly.type
_entity_poly.pdbx_seq_one_letter_code
_entity_poly.pdbx_strand_id
1 'polypeptide(L)'
;MNKFLTTTAVIALALAGAHVSARAADVKEVQMLHWWTSGGEAAALNVLKEDLSKEGFAWKDVPVAGGGGDAAMTALKAMVAAGTYPTASQMLGYTVLDYAEAGV
;
A
#
# COMPACT_ATOMS: atom_id res chain seq x y z
N MET A 1 51.78 38.65 -10.73
CA MET A 1 50.35 38.30 -10.92
C MET A 1 50.25 36.85 -11.37
N ASN A 2 49.06 36.21 -11.33
CA ASN A 2 48.71 34.88 -11.89
C ASN A 2 48.47 33.73 -10.89
N LYS A 3 48.14 33.98 -9.61
CA LYS A 3 47.71 32.91 -8.67
C LYS A 3 46.24 32.93 -8.26
N PHE A 4 45.41 33.78 -8.85
CA PHE A 4 44.00 33.94 -8.46
C PHE A 4 42.98 33.29 -9.42
N LEU A 5 43.40 32.65 -10.53
CA LEU A 5 42.46 32.09 -11.52
C LEU A 5 42.24 30.57 -11.42
N THR A 6 43.03 29.83 -10.63
CA THR A 6 42.97 28.36 -10.62
C THR A 6 42.05 27.75 -9.56
N THR A 7 41.51 28.54 -8.64
CA THR A 7 40.70 28.01 -7.52
C THR A 7 39.20 27.90 -7.87
N THR A 8 38.73 28.60 -8.88
CA THR A 8 37.29 28.65 -9.23
C THR A 8 36.81 27.46 -10.07
N ALA A 9 37.72 26.71 -10.69
CA ALA A 9 37.37 25.61 -11.60
C ALA A 9 37.01 24.28 -10.90
N VAL A 10 37.38 24.10 -9.62
CA VAL A 10 37.16 22.82 -8.92
C VAL A 10 35.75 22.71 -8.30
N ILE A 11 35.10 23.84 -8.01
CA ILE A 11 33.75 23.84 -7.41
C ILE A 11 32.66 23.52 -8.45
N ALA A 12 32.90 23.83 -9.73
CA ALA A 12 31.93 23.57 -10.80
C ALA A 12 31.79 22.07 -11.15
N LEU A 13 32.77 21.24 -10.80
CA LEU A 13 32.74 19.80 -11.11
C LEU A 13 32.04 18.95 -10.04
N ALA A 14 31.76 19.52 -8.85
CA ALA A 14 31.07 18.81 -7.77
C ALA A 14 29.54 18.80 -7.92
N LEU A 15 28.96 19.72 -8.71
CA LEU A 15 27.51 19.78 -8.94
C LEU A 15 27.00 18.89 -10.10
N ALA A 16 27.90 18.33 -10.92
CA ALA A 16 27.50 17.48 -12.05
C ALA A 16 27.27 16.00 -11.67
N GLY A 17 27.69 15.57 -10.46
CA GLY A 17 27.67 14.15 -10.06
C GLY A 17 26.51 13.73 -9.14
N ALA A 18 25.65 14.65 -8.70
CA ALA A 18 24.66 14.37 -7.65
C ALA A 18 23.21 14.20 -8.15
N HIS A 19 22.99 14.02 -9.46
CA HIS A 19 21.70 13.56 -9.96
C HIS A 19 21.57 12.04 -9.81
N VAL A 20 21.66 11.54 -8.56
CA VAL A 20 21.00 10.28 -8.25
C VAL A 20 19.52 10.61 -8.30
N SER A 21 18.88 10.34 -9.44
CA SER A 21 17.43 10.18 -9.46
C SER A 21 17.12 9.09 -8.46
N ALA A 22 16.71 9.48 -7.25
CA ALA A 22 15.99 8.61 -6.36
C ALA A 22 14.74 8.18 -7.14
N ARG A 23 14.82 7.01 -7.78
CA ARG A 23 13.62 6.34 -8.24
C ARG A 23 12.90 5.98 -6.96
N ALA A 24 11.83 6.71 -6.65
CA ALA A 24 10.84 6.20 -5.71
C ALA A 24 10.51 4.81 -6.24
N ALA A 25 10.91 3.77 -5.50
CA ALA A 25 10.46 2.43 -5.81
C ALA A 25 8.93 2.49 -5.80
N ASP A 26 8.27 1.96 -6.82
CA ASP A 26 6.82 1.80 -6.82
C ASP A 26 6.47 0.89 -5.63
N VAL A 27 6.13 1.50 -4.49
CA VAL A 27 5.76 0.76 -3.29
C VAL A 27 4.44 0.08 -3.59
N LYS A 28 4.46 -1.25 -3.63
CA LYS A 28 3.25 -2.05 -3.83
C LYS A 28 2.42 -1.95 -2.56
N GLU A 29 1.32 -1.20 -2.59
CA GLU A 29 0.42 -1.04 -1.44
C GLU A 29 -0.74 -2.04 -1.51
N VAL A 30 -0.98 -2.75 -0.41
CA VAL A 30 -2.19 -3.55 -0.20
C VAL A 30 -3.17 -2.73 0.62
N GLN A 31 -4.19 -2.17 -0.04
CA GLN A 31 -5.36 -1.64 0.64
C GLN A 31 -6.32 -2.78 0.96
N MET A 32 -6.39 -3.17 2.24
CA MET A 32 -7.13 -4.36 2.68
C MET A 32 -8.41 -3.98 3.42
N LEU A 33 -9.57 -4.37 2.87
CA LEU A 33 -10.86 -4.30 3.56
C LEU A 33 -11.12 -5.58 4.35
N HIS A 34 -11.37 -5.48 5.66
CA HIS A 34 -11.57 -6.65 6.53
C HIS A 34 -12.41 -6.31 7.77
N TRP A 35 -12.88 -7.33 8.49
CA TRP A 35 -13.58 -7.16 9.77
C TRP A 35 -12.82 -7.66 11.00
N TRP A 36 -11.59 -8.14 10.82
CA TRP A 36 -10.66 -8.50 11.92
C TRP A 36 -10.29 -7.29 12.78
N THR A 37 -11.02 -7.09 13.86
CA THR A 37 -10.97 -5.84 14.67
C THR A 37 -10.89 -6.11 16.18
N SER A 38 -11.18 -7.34 16.62
CA SER A 38 -10.89 -7.74 18.00
C SER A 38 -9.39 -7.91 18.24
N GLY A 39 -8.97 -7.98 19.51
CA GLY A 39 -7.54 -8.12 19.86
C GLY A 39 -6.88 -9.37 19.28
N GLY A 40 -7.57 -10.53 19.31
CA GLY A 40 -7.04 -11.78 18.75
C GLY A 40 -6.99 -11.77 17.21
N GLU A 41 -8.01 -11.20 16.58
CA GLU A 41 -8.05 -11.06 15.12
C GLU A 41 -6.97 -10.07 14.61
N ALA A 42 -6.77 -8.95 15.32
CA ALA A 42 -5.72 -7.99 14.99
C ALA A 42 -4.32 -8.60 15.17
N ALA A 43 -4.11 -9.43 16.20
CA ALA A 43 -2.86 -10.17 16.38
C ALA A 43 -2.60 -11.12 15.20
N ALA A 44 -3.62 -11.83 14.72
CA ALA A 44 -3.51 -12.67 13.52
C ALA A 44 -3.23 -11.85 12.25
N LEU A 45 -3.91 -10.71 12.08
CA LEU A 45 -3.69 -9.82 10.93
C LEU A 45 -2.26 -9.28 10.90
N ASN A 46 -1.67 -8.97 12.05
CA ASN A 46 -0.30 -8.47 12.13
C ASN A 46 0.73 -9.47 11.60
N VAL A 47 0.52 -10.78 11.75
CA VAL A 47 1.37 -11.80 11.14
C VAL A 47 1.41 -11.63 9.61
N LEU A 48 0.25 -11.43 8.97
CA LEU A 48 0.16 -11.18 7.54
C LEU A 48 0.81 -9.84 7.14
N LYS A 49 0.60 -8.77 7.93
CA LYS A 49 1.22 -7.46 7.67
C LYS A 49 2.74 -7.54 7.72
N GLU A 50 3.28 -8.28 8.68
CA GLU A 50 4.72 -8.49 8.85
C GLU A 50 5.31 -9.28 7.68
N ASP A 51 4.64 -10.33 7.21
CA ASP A 51 5.12 -11.12 6.07
C ASP A 51 5.09 -10.32 4.76
N LEU A 52 4.03 -9.57 4.50
CA LEU A 52 3.96 -8.67 3.34
C LEU A 52 5.00 -7.55 3.39
N SER A 53 5.28 -7.02 4.59
CA SER A 53 6.34 -6.03 4.79
C SER A 53 7.73 -6.59 4.46
N LYS A 54 8.03 -7.84 4.82
CA LYS A 54 9.29 -8.53 4.44
C LYS A 54 9.43 -8.69 2.93
N GLU A 55 8.31 -8.81 2.22
CA GLU A 55 8.25 -8.85 0.75
C GLU A 55 8.29 -7.46 0.09
N GLY A 56 8.31 -6.38 0.89
CA GLY A 56 8.40 -5.01 0.42
C GLY A 56 7.05 -4.36 0.07
N PHE A 57 5.94 -4.93 0.51
CA PHE A 57 4.61 -4.33 0.36
C PHE A 57 4.32 -3.34 1.50
N ALA A 58 3.69 -2.21 1.16
CA ALA A 58 3.05 -1.35 2.15
C ALA A 58 1.64 -1.86 2.48
N TRP A 59 1.18 -1.57 3.69
CA TRP A 59 -0.14 -1.95 4.15
C TRP A 59 -1.00 -0.71 4.41
N LYS A 60 -2.19 -0.68 3.80
CA LYS A 60 -3.22 0.33 4.06
C LYS A 60 -4.46 -0.36 4.60
N ASP A 61 -4.70 -0.13 5.88
CA ASP A 61 -5.79 -0.75 6.62
C ASP A 61 -7.14 -0.12 6.26
N VAL A 62 -8.15 -0.96 5.98
CA VAL A 62 -9.56 -0.53 5.84
C VAL A 62 -10.43 -1.41 6.75
N PRO A 63 -10.33 -1.23 8.08
CA PRO A 63 -11.07 -2.04 9.03
C PRO A 63 -12.54 -1.61 9.10
N VAL A 64 -13.45 -2.59 9.10
CA VAL A 64 -14.87 -2.38 9.36
C VAL A 64 -15.28 -3.30 10.50
N ALA A 65 -15.48 -2.74 11.70
CA ALA A 65 -15.85 -3.52 12.87
C ALA A 65 -17.24 -4.16 12.71
N GLY A 66 -17.35 -5.43 13.10
CA GLY A 66 -18.58 -6.21 12.99
C GLY A 66 -18.28 -7.68 12.68
N GLY A 67 -18.32 -8.52 13.72
CA GLY A 67 -18.05 -9.95 13.57
C GLY A 67 -18.94 -10.60 12.51
N GLY A 68 -18.37 -11.45 11.68
CA GLY A 68 -19.07 -12.13 10.58
C GLY A 68 -19.04 -11.38 9.24
N GLY A 69 -18.71 -10.08 9.23
CA GLY A 69 -18.37 -9.36 8.00
C GLY A 69 -19.52 -8.68 7.26
N ASP A 70 -20.76 -8.71 7.75
CA ASP A 70 -21.91 -8.09 7.06
C ASP A 70 -21.72 -6.58 6.80
N ALA A 71 -21.19 -5.86 7.80
CA ALA A 71 -20.87 -4.44 7.66
C ALA A 71 -19.73 -4.21 6.66
N ALA A 72 -18.69 -5.05 6.69
CA ALA A 72 -17.59 -5.00 5.73
C ALA A 72 -18.07 -5.26 4.30
N MET A 73 -18.99 -6.21 4.10
CA MET A 73 -19.59 -6.49 2.79
C MET A 73 -20.47 -5.33 2.29
N THR A 74 -21.13 -4.61 3.20
CA THR A 74 -21.87 -3.38 2.83
C THR A 74 -20.92 -2.29 2.37
N ALA A 75 -19.79 -2.10 3.06
CA ALA A 75 -18.75 -1.16 2.65
C ALA A 75 -18.13 -1.54 1.31
N LEU A 76 -17.83 -2.84 1.10
CA LEU A 76 -17.31 -3.34 -0.18
C LEU A 76 -18.28 -3.05 -1.34
N LYS A 77 -19.58 -3.34 -1.16
CA LYS A 77 -20.62 -3.03 -2.16
C LYS A 77 -20.61 -1.54 -2.53
N ALA A 78 -20.48 -0.66 -1.53
CA ALA A 78 -20.41 0.78 -1.77
C ALA A 78 -19.14 1.19 -2.54
N MET A 79 -17.99 0.62 -2.18
CA MET A 79 -16.71 0.88 -2.87
C MET A 79 -16.74 0.42 -4.32
N VAL A 80 -17.29 -0.77 -4.60
CA VAL A 80 -17.48 -1.29 -5.96
C VAL A 80 -18.42 -0.38 -6.76
N ALA A 81 -19.56 0.00 -6.19
CA ALA A 81 -20.50 0.90 -6.85
C ALA A 81 -19.88 2.28 -7.16
N ALA A 82 -18.91 2.72 -6.36
CA ALA A 82 -18.18 3.97 -6.55
C ALA A 82 -16.96 3.85 -7.46
N GLY A 83 -16.59 2.64 -7.90
CA GLY A 83 -15.37 2.40 -8.68
C GLY A 83 -14.07 2.56 -7.88
N THR A 84 -14.15 2.60 -6.55
CA THR A 84 -13.00 2.79 -5.64
C THR A 84 -12.61 1.45 -5.00
N TYR A 85 -12.26 0.46 -5.82
CA TYR A 85 -11.96 -0.89 -5.38
C TYR A 85 -10.76 -0.94 -4.42
N PRO A 86 -10.85 -1.70 -3.30
CA PRO A 86 -9.66 -2.00 -2.51
C PRO A 86 -8.74 -2.95 -3.28
N THR A 87 -7.45 -3.00 -2.93
CA THR A 87 -6.53 -4.00 -3.48
C THR A 87 -6.99 -5.43 -3.15
N ALA A 88 -7.51 -5.63 -1.94
CA ALA A 88 -8.05 -6.91 -1.48
C ALA A 88 -9.19 -6.70 -0.47
N SER A 89 -10.10 -7.68 -0.40
CA SER A 89 -11.15 -7.73 0.62
C SER A 89 -11.23 -9.13 1.22
N GLN A 90 -11.45 -9.18 2.54
CA GLN A 90 -11.89 -10.40 3.20
C GLN A 90 -13.31 -10.74 2.73
N MET A 91 -13.58 -11.99 2.38
CA MET A 91 -14.87 -12.48 1.91
C MET A 91 -15.07 -13.94 2.35
N LEU A 92 -16.32 -14.42 2.40
CA LEU A 92 -16.66 -15.79 2.78
C LEU A 92 -17.50 -16.47 1.70
N GLY A 93 -17.12 -17.70 1.34
CA GLY A 93 -17.96 -18.64 0.60
C GLY A 93 -18.60 -18.08 -0.68
N TYR A 94 -19.92 -18.18 -0.76
CA TYR A 94 -20.70 -17.82 -1.95
C TYR A 94 -20.59 -16.35 -2.37
N THR A 95 -20.32 -15.44 -1.43
CA THR A 95 -20.13 -14.02 -1.75
C THR A 95 -18.97 -13.80 -2.73
N VAL A 96 -17.96 -14.67 -2.72
CA VAL A 96 -16.86 -14.62 -3.70
C VAL A 96 -17.35 -14.94 -5.11
N LEU A 97 -18.30 -15.88 -5.24
CA LEU A 97 -18.87 -16.26 -6.53
C LEU A 97 -19.69 -15.11 -7.13
N ASP A 98 -20.47 -14.40 -6.30
CA ASP A 98 -21.28 -13.27 -6.76
C ASP A 98 -20.40 -12.16 -7.37
N TYR A 99 -19.26 -11.85 -6.75
CA TYR A 99 -18.32 -10.84 -7.25
C TYR A 99 -17.56 -11.34 -8.49
N ALA A 100 -17.16 -12.61 -8.49
CA ALA A 100 -16.51 -13.23 -9.65
C ALA A 100 -17.42 -13.24 -10.88
N GLU A 101 -18.71 -13.56 -10.72
CA GLU A 101 -19.71 -13.50 -11.80
C GLU A 101 -19.93 -12.06 -12.28
N ALA A 102 -19.92 -11.09 -11.37
CA ALA A 102 -20.00 -9.68 -11.70
C ALA A 102 -18.70 -9.11 -12.32
N GLY A 103 -17.60 -9.87 -12.33
CA GLY A 103 -16.31 -9.47 -12.90
C GLY A 103 -15.60 -8.36 -12.12
N VAL A 104 -15.80 -8.33 -10.79
CA VAL A 104 -15.25 -7.32 -9.87
C VAL A 104 -14.46 -7.93 -8.72
#